data_AF-A0A4Q8UDR7-F1
#
_entry.id   AF-A0A4Q8UDR7-F1
#
_cell.length_a   1.000
_cell.length_b   1.000
_cell.length_c   1.000
_cell.angle_alpha   90.00
_cell.angle_beta   90.00
_cell.angle_gamma   90.00
#
_symmetry.space_group_name_H-M   'P 1'
#
loop_
_entity.id
_entity.type
_entity.pdbx_description
1 polymer ?
#
loop_
_entity_poly.entity_id
_entity_poly.type
_entity_poly.pdbx_seq_one_letter_code
_entity_poly.pdbx_strand_id
1 'polypeptide(L)'
;MGLIYDDPTLAALTLTRIAAEESEGPTELTGRMHTVLDDLVQRNGPEYLAELVIVLARARFISLGDLARTTGTSTAQLLDEAEVEALEGLDDGI
;
A
#
# COMPACT_ATOMS: atom_id res chain seq x y z
N MET A 1 -8.65 5.58 -24.26
CA MET A 1 -7.87 6.52 -23.43
C MET A 1 -6.98 5.67 -22.54
N GLY A 2 -5.74 5.39 -22.95
CA GLY A 2 -4.75 4.73 -22.09
C GLY A 2 -4.34 5.73 -21.01
N LEU A 3 -4.98 5.64 -19.85
CA LEU A 3 -4.81 6.59 -18.77
C LEU A 3 -3.57 6.19 -17.98
N ILE A 4 -2.46 6.92 -18.11
CA ILE A 4 -1.50 7.37 -17.06
C ILE A 4 -0.92 6.32 -16.06
N TYR A 5 -1.37 5.07 -16.07
CA TYR A 5 -1.16 4.07 -15.02
C TYR A 5 -0.19 2.95 -15.40
N ASP A 6 0.45 3.01 -16.57
CA ASP A 6 1.52 2.08 -16.92
C ASP A 6 2.84 2.42 -16.20
N ASP A 7 2.91 3.57 -15.51
CA ASP A 7 4.01 3.89 -14.60
C ASP A 7 3.72 3.33 -13.19
N PRO A 8 4.58 2.46 -12.63
CA PRO A 8 4.40 1.88 -11.30
C PRO A 8 4.27 2.90 -10.16
N THR A 9 4.86 4.09 -10.29
CA THR A 9 4.74 5.19 -9.31
C THR A 9 3.34 5.77 -9.31
N LEU A 10 2.78 6.00 -10.50
CA LEU A 10 1.44 6.55 -10.62
C LEU A 10 0.37 5.52 -10.21
N ALA A 11 0.58 4.25 -10.53
CA ALA A 11 -0.25 3.16 -10.04
C ALA A 11 -0.21 3.06 -8.50
N ALA A 12 0.98 3.11 -7.89
CA ALA A 12 1.13 3.10 -6.44
C ALA A 12 0.38 4.26 -5.77
N LEU A 13 0.48 5.48 -6.30
CA LEU A 13 -0.26 6.65 -5.80
C LEU A 13 -1.77 6.45 -5.87
N THR A 14 -2.29 5.88 -6.96
CA THR A 14 -3.72 5.56 -7.09
C THR A 14 -4.17 4.55 -6.07
N LEU A 15 -3.42 3.47 -5.86
CA LEU A 15 -3.75 2.46 -4.87
C LEU A 15 -3.73 3.05 -3.45
N THR A 16 -2.75 3.91 -3.12
CA THR A 16 -2.72 4.61 -1.82
C THR A 16 -3.92 5.53 -1.64
N ARG A 17 -4.35 6.25 -2.68
CA ARG A 17 -5.58 7.08 -2.62
C ARG A 17 -6.82 6.23 -2.40
N ILE A 18 -6.97 5.11 -3.10
CA ILE A 18 -8.08 4.19 -2.90
C ILE A 18 -8.08 3.65 -1.46
N ALA A 19 -6.92 3.26 -0.93
CA ALA A 19 -6.79 2.81 0.45
C ALA A 19 -7.26 3.86 1.46
N ALA A 20 -6.90 5.13 1.25
CA ALA A 20 -7.35 6.23 2.11
C ALA A 20 -8.88 6.44 2.04
N GLU A 21 -9.44 6.43 0.83
CA GLU A 21 -10.90 6.54 0.62
C GLU A 21 -11.66 5.37 1.27
N GLU A 22 -11.13 4.14 1.17
CA GLU A 22 -11.75 2.94 1.76
C GLU A 22 -11.59 2.89 3.28
N SER A 23 -10.49 3.41 3.84
CA SER A 23 -10.28 3.52 5.29
C SER A 23 -11.25 4.49 5.98
N GLU A 24 -11.78 5.48 5.26
CA GLU A 24 -12.75 6.46 5.79
C GLU A 24 -14.21 5.99 5.60
N GLY A 25 -14.44 4.93 4.81
CA GLY A 25 -15.77 4.40 4.50
C GLY A 25 -16.18 3.19 5.38
N PRO A 26 -17.48 2.85 5.42
CA PRO A 26 -18.00 1.68 6.17
C PRO A 26 -17.65 0.32 5.52
N THR A 27 -16.76 0.32 4.53
CA THR A 27 -16.46 -0.82 3.67
C THR A 27 -14.96 -1.05 3.66
N GLU A 28 -14.50 -1.99 4.48
CA GLU A 28 -13.15 -2.54 4.39
C GLU A 28 -12.87 -2.95 2.93
N LEU A 29 -11.91 -2.27 2.29
CA LEU A 29 -11.21 -2.70 1.07
C LEU A 29 -12.11 -3.41 0.03
N THR A 30 -13.23 -2.76 -0.33
CA THR A 30 -14.38 -3.30 -1.08
C THR A 30 -14.17 -3.83 -2.51
N GLY A 31 -12.93 -4.10 -2.92
CA GLY A 31 -12.62 -4.71 -4.22
C GLY A 31 -12.35 -3.70 -5.35
N ARG A 32 -12.42 -2.38 -5.08
CA ARG A 32 -11.96 -1.37 -6.05
C ARG A 32 -10.46 -1.50 -6.32
N MET A 33 -9.69 -1.71 -5.27
CA MET A 33 -8.26 -1.95 -5.37
C MET A 33 -7.95 -3.19 -6.22
N HIS A 34 -8.69 -4.28 -6.02
CA HIS A 34 -8.59 -5.49 -6.84
C HIS A 34 -8.91 -5.22 -8.31
N THR A 35 -9.98 -4.48 -8.60
CA THR A 35 -10.35 -4.14 -9.98
C THR A 35 -9.25 -3.35 -10.69
N VAL A 36 -8.60 -2.41 -9.98
CA VAL A 36 -7.47 -1.65 -10.54
C VAL A 36 -6.26 -2.55 -10.78
N LEU A 37 -5.93 -3.45 -9.84
CA LEU A 37 -4.83 -4.39 -10.00
C LEU A 37 -5.07 -5.35 -11.18
N ASP A 38 -6.28 -5.86 -11.36
CA ASP A 38 -6.64 -6.74 -12.48
C ASP A 38 -6.49 -6.02 -13.83
N ASP A 39 -6.95 -4.76 -13.93
CA ASP A 39 -6.78 -3.94 -15.15
C ASP A 39 -5.29 -3.64 -15.43
N LEU A 40 -4.49 -3.38 -14.40
CA LEU A 40 -3.05 -3.16 -14.54
C LEU A 40 -2.33 -4.42 -15.04
N VAL A 41 -2.65 -5.59 -14.47
CA VAL A 41 -2.08 -6.88 -14.89
C VAL A 41 -2.50 -7.23 -16.32
N GLN A 42 -3.76 -7.00 -16.68
CA GLN A 42 -4.26 -7.27 -18.02
C GLN A 42 -3.53 -6.44 -19.09
N ARG A 43 -3.09 -5.23 -18.74
CA ARG A 43 -2.42 -4.29 -19.67
C ARG A 43 -0.91 -4.48 -19.72
N ASN A 44 -0.27 -4.69 -18.57
CA ASN A 44 1.19 -4.64 -18.41
C ASN A 44 1.83 -6.00 -18.15
N GLY A 45 1.03 -7.05 -17.95
CA GLY A 45 1.51 -8.38 -17.59
C GLY A 45 1.70 -8.57 -16.07
N PRO A 46 1.78 -9.82 -15.59
CA PRO A 46 1.95 -10.13 -14.17
C PRO A 46 3.29 -9.64 -13.58
N GLU A 47 4.33 -9.49 -14.40
CA GLU A 47 5.63 -8.97 -14.00
C GLU A 47 5.56 -7.52 -13.47
N TYR A 48 4.58 -6.75 -13.94
CA TYR A 48 4.34 -5.39 -13.50
C TYR A 48 4.08 -5.30 -11.99
N LEU A 49 3.45 -6.33 -11.41
CA LEU A 49 3.18 -6.38 -9.97
C LEU A 49 4.48 -6.38 -9.15
N ALA A 50 5.56 -6.96 -9.65
CA ALA A 50 6.84 -6.95 -8.95
C ALA A 50 7.39 -5.51 -8.84
N GLU A 51 7.33 -4.75 -9.93
CA GLU A 51 7.76 -3.35 -9.94
C GLU A 51 6.87 -2.47 -9.05
N LEU A 52 5.55 -2.67 -9.15
CA LEU A 52 4.58 -1.96 -8.32
C LEU A 52 4.79 -2.22 -6.82
N VAL A 53 5.03 -3.47 -6.42
CA VAL A 53 5.32 -3.84 -5.03
C VAL A 53 6.61 -3.18 -4.54
N ILE A 54 7.66 -3.15 -5.36
CA ILE A 54 8.92 -2.48 -5.02
C ILE A 54 8.68 -0.98 -4.80
N VAL A 55 7.90 -0.33 -5.67
CA VAL A 55 7.56 1.09 -5.54
C VAL A 55 6.76 1.36 -4.27
N LEU A 56 5.74 0.56 -3.98
CA LEU A 56 4.94 0.68 -2.75
C LEU A 56 5.80 0.49 -1.50
N ALA A 57 6.69 -0.51 -1.48
CA ALA A 57 7.59 -0.76 -0.35
C ALA A 57 8.54 0.42 -0.12
N ARG A 58 9.10 1.00 -1.20
CA ARG A 58 9.95 2.20 -1.11
C ARG A 58 9.18 3.41 -0.60
N ALA A 59 7.97 3.64 -1.10
CA ALA A 59 7.12 4.74 -0.65
C ALA A 59 6.79 4.60 0.85
N ARG A 60 6.41 3.39 1.30
CA ARG A 60 6.20 3.09 2.73
C ARG A 60 7.43 3.38 3.57
N PHE A 61 8.62 2.95 3.12
CA PHE A 61 9.86 3.19 3.86
C PHE A 61 10.20 4.69 3.98
N ILE A 62 9.99 5.47 2.91
CA ILE A 62 10.21 6.92 2.94
C ILE A 62 9.25 7.57 3.94
N SER A 63 7.96 7.26 3.88
CA SER A 63 6.96 7.79 4.82
C SER A 63 7.27 7.40 6.27
N LEU A 64 7.72 6.16 6.51
CA LEU A 64 8.19 5.73 7.83
C LEU A 64 9.43 6.50 8.30
N GLY A 65 10.37 6.80 7.40
CA GLY A 65 11.52 7.63 7.71
C GLY A 65 11.14 9.06 8.10
N ASP A 66 10.14 9.63 7.43
CA ASP A 66 9.61 10.96 7.75
C ASP A 66 8.86 10.95 9.10
N LEU A 67 8.07 9.90 9.35
CA LEU A 67 7.42 9.71 10.64
C LEU A 67 8.45 9.56 11.77
N ALA A 68 9.45 8.69 11.60
CA ALA A 68 10.53 8.48 12.55
C ALA A 68 11.25 9.79 12.91
N ARG A 69 11.55 10.61 11.90
CA ARG A 69 12.19 11.91 12.08
C ARG A 69 11.33 12.90 12.88
N THR A 70 10.01 12.90 12.64
CA THR A 70 9.09 13.86 13.27
C THR A 70 8.72 13.46 14.71
N THR A 71 8.68 12.17 15.02
CA THR A 71 8.35 11.65 16.35
C THR A 71 9.58 11.39 17.23
N GLY A 72 10.78 11.42 16.65
CA GLY A 72 12.03 11.15 17.36
C GLY A 72 12.24 9.67 17.67
N THR A 73 11.50 8.77 17.01
CA THR A 73 11.68 7.31 17.09
C THR A 73 12.57 6.80 15.96
N SER A 74 12.89 5.51 15.96
CA SER A 74 13.56 4.84 14.85
C SER A 74 12.57 4.13 13.91
N THR A 75 12.93 3.99 12.64
CA THR A 75 12.14 3.20 11.69
C THR A 75 12.04 1.73 12.10
N ALA A 76 13.04 1.20 12.83
CA ALA A 76 13.00 -0.16 13.36
C ALA A 76 11.89 -0.31 14.41
N GLN A 77 11.82 0.61 15.37
CA GLN A 77 10.77 0.58 16.40
C GLN A 77 9.37 0.71 15.80
N LEU A 78 9.17 1.58 14.80
CA LEU A 78 7.88 1.69 14.10
C LEU A 78 7.50 0.40 13.34
N LEU A 79 8.49 -0.33 12.82
CA LEU A 79 8.25 -1.61 12.16
C LEU A 79 7.92 -2.71 13.18
N ASP A 80 8.63 -2.74 14.31
CA ASP A 80 8.36 -3.68 15.41
C ASP A 80 6.93 -3.47 15.95
N GLU A 81 6.52 -2.22 16.16
CA GLU A 81 5.15 -1.86 16.59
C GLU A 81 4.10 -2.32 15.56
N ALA A 82 4.33 -2.04 14.27
CA ALA A 82 3.43 -2.46 13.20
C ALA A 82 3.35 -4.00 13.04
N GLU A 83 4.45 -4.72 13.33
CA GLU A 83 4.45 -6.18 13.35
C GLU A 83 3.62 -6.73 14.50
N VAL A 84 3.75 -6.15 15.70
CA VAL A 84 2.93 -6.52 16.87
C VAL A 84 1.45 -6.31 16.58
N GLU A 85 1.05 -5.13 16.10
CA GLU A 85 -0.35 -4.83 15.77
C GLU A 85 -0.91 -5.80 14.72
N ALA A 86 -0.12 -6.13 13.70
CA ALA A 86 -0.52 -7.08 12.67
C ALA A 86 -0.70 -8.50 13.22
N LEU A 87 0.13 -8.92 14.19
CA LEU A 87 0.00 -10.23 14.84
C LEU A 87 -1.19 -10.28 15.79
N GLU A 88 -1.45 -9.21 16.56
CA GLU A 88 -2.60 -9.11 17.46
C GLU A 88 -3.93 -9.18 16.68
N GLY A 89 -4.02 -8.48 15.54
CA GLY A 89 -5.20 -8.54 14.67
C GLY A 89 -5.49 -9.92 14.06
N LEU A 90 -4.49 -10.81 14.01
CA LEU A 90 -4.67 -12.21 13.58
C LEU A 90 -5.16 -13.11 14.73
N ASP A 91 -4.81 -12.80 15.98
CA ASP A 91 -5.18 -13.56 17.16
C ASP A 91 -6.62 -13.25 17.61
N ASP A 92 -7.08 -12.01 17.43
CA ASP A 92 -8.47 -11.59 17.67
C ASP A 92 -9.48 -12.13 16.61
N GLY A 93 -8.98 -12.87 15.61
CA GLY A 93 -9.73 -13.40 14.47
C GLY A 93 -10.04 -14.91 14.49
N ILE A 94 -9.80 -15.62 15.60
CA ILE A 94 -10.15 -17.06 15.77
C ILE A 94 -11.17 -17.30 16.89
#